data_AF-A0AB73INW5-F1
#
_entry.id   AF-A0AB73INW5-F1
#
_cell.length_a   1.000
_cell.length_b   1.000
_cell.length_c   1.000
_cell.angle_alpha   90.00
_cell.angle_beta   90.00
_cell.angle_gamma   90.00
#
_symmetry.space_group_name_H-M   'P 1'
#
loop_
_entity.id
_entity.type
_entity.pdbx_description
1 polymer ?
#
loop_
_entity_poly.entity_id
_entity_poly.type
_entity_poly.pdbx_seq_one_letter_code
_entity_poly.pdbx_strand_id
1 'polypeptide(L)'
;MPNPQIQQGVLNRVRCSVIVPNFTSLNITASYMGKSFAKVDFEGNFVEQIETGTGAVRSPEPYVMTTVTIGILRSQALAANWVAQFKTDSYLGSVNVHPDSSAFPVISINDTVIRHLDPGAFDGADPVVRLTLRGTVNINDNMWSF
;
A
#
# COMPACT_ATOMS: atom_id res chain seq x y z
N MET A 1 14.47 22.60 -27.19
CA MET A 1 13.69 21.35 -27.04
C MET A 1 14.48 20.45 -26.10
N PRO A 2 13.89 19.90 -25.02
CA PRO A 2 14.60 18.96 -24.16
C PRO A 2 14.99 17.71 -24.97
N ASN A 3 16.20 17.17 -24.74
CA ASN A 3 16.68 15.97 -25.43
C ASN A 3 15.69 14.81 -25.19
N PRO A 4 15.10 14.19 -26.22
CA PRO A 4 14.18 13.07 -26.06
C PRO A 4 14.85 11.80 -25.52
N GLN A 5 16.18 11.70 -25.54
CA GLN A 5 16.94 10.60 -24.96
C GLN A 5 17.29 10.85 -23.48
N ILE A 6 16.27 11.01 -22.64
CA ILE A 6 16.48 10.96 -21.19
C ILE A 6 16.72 9.51 -20.75
N GLN A 7 17.65 9.29 -19.82
CA GLN A 7 17.91 7.96 -19.26
C GLN A 7 16.67 7.49 -18.50
N GLN A 8 15.97 6.50 -19.04
CA GLN A 8 14.84 5.85 -18.39
C GLN A 8 15.42 4.93 -17.30
N GLY A 9 15.12 5.21 -16.03
CA GLY A 9 15.68 4.49 -14.88
C GLY A 9 15.33 2.99 -14.86
N VAL A 10 15.83 2.26 -13.85
CA VAL A 10 15.63 0.81 -13.72
C VAL A 10 14.62 0.51 -12.60
N LEU A 11 13.64 -0.34 -12.90
CA LEU A 11 12.75 -0.93 -11.90
C LEU A 11 13.35 -2.23 -11.36
N ASN A 12 13.29 -2.43 -10.04
CA ASN A 12 13.82 -3.61 -9.38
C ASN A 12 12.77 -4.28 -8.48
N ARG A 13 12.25 -5.41 -8.97
CA ARG A 13 11.24 -6.24 -8.29
C ARG A 13 11.67 -6.74 -6.91
N VAL A 14 12.97 -6.92 -6.67
CA VAL A 14 13.50 -7.41 -5.37
C VAL A 14 13.34 -6.35 -4.27
N ARG A 15 13.16 -5.08 -4.63
CA ARG A 15 13.04 -3.97 -3.66
C ARG A 15 11.64 -3.83 -3.07
N CYS A 16 10.63 -4.35 -3.77
CA CYS A 16 9.26 -4.24 -3.29
C CYS A 16 9.12 -4.99 -1.97
N SER A 17 8.67 -4.29 -0.93
CA SER A 17 8.42 -4.87 0.38
C SER A 17 7.34 -4.10 1.12
N VAL A 18 6.62 -4.80 1.99
CA VAL A 18 5.62 -4.25 2.89
C VAL A 18 6.07 -4.56 4.30
N ILE A 19 6.39 -3.52 5.06
CA ILE A 19 6.93 -3.62 6.41
C ILE A 19 5.85 -3.20 7.40
N VAL A 20 5.63 -4.04 8.40
CA VAL A 20 4.71 -3.81 9.52
C VAL A 20 5.56 -3.68 10.79
N PRO A 21 6.01 -2.48 11.19
CA PRO A 21 6.98 -2.29 12.26
C PRO A 21 6.57 -2.93 13.59
N ASN A 22 5.29 -2.87 13.94
CA ASN A 22 4.75 -3.45 15.18
C ASN A 22 4.72 -4.99 15.15
N PHE A 23 4.74 -5.61 13.97
CA PHE A 23 4.59 -7.05 13.77
C PHE A 23 5.59 -7.55 12.72
N THR A 24 6.88 -7.60 13.08
CA THR A 24 7.96 -7.93 12.14
C THR A 24 7.84 -9.33 11.51
N SER A 25 7.14 -10.26 12.18
CA SER A 25 6.80 -11.59 11.65
C SER A 25 5.83 -11.57 10.46
N LEU A 26 5.20 -10.43 10.19
CA LEU A 26 4.27 -10.20 9.09
C LEU A 26 4.91 -9.47 7.91
N ASN A 27 6.19 -9.07 8.02
CA ASN A 27 6.90 -8.37 6.96
C ASN A 27 6.91 -9.20 5.67
N ILE A 28 6.52 -8.56 4.56
CA ILE A 28 6.41 -9.19 3.25
C ILE A 28 7.53 -8.64 2.38
N THR A 29 8.48 -9.49 1.99
CA THR A 29 9.50 -9.16 1.00
C THR A 29 9.14 -9.77 -0.36
N ALA A 30 9.80 -9.28 -1.42
CA ALA A 30 9.58 -9.72 -2.79
C ALA A 30 9.54 -11.25 -2.98
N SER A 31 10.34 -12.02 -2.23
CA SER A 31 10.40 -13.48 -2.32
C SER A 31 9.12 -14.20 -1.87
N TYR A 32 8.30 -13.55 -1.05
CA TYR A 32 7.03 -14.08 -0.55
C TYR A 32 5.83 -13.62 -1.36
N MET A 33 6.03 -12.75 -2.36
CA MET A 33 4.96 -12.16 -3.15
C MET A 33 4.68 -12.96 -4.43
N GLY A 34 3.42 -12.92 -4.86
CA GLY A 34 3.03 -13.32 -6.21
C GLY A 34 3.54 -12.34 -7.27
N LYS A 35 3.39 -12.69 -8.55
CA LYS A 35 3.90 -11.91 -9.69
C LYS A 35 3.35 -10.48 -9.77
N SER A 36 2.19 -10.22 -9.18
CA SER A 36 1.54 -8.89 -9.16
C SER A 36 2.07 -7.96 -8.05
N PHE A 37 2.95 -8.43 -7.16
CA PHE A 37 3.51 -7.65 -6.04
C PHE A 37 2.42 -6.93 -5.22
N ALA A 38 2.77 -5.80 -4.62
CA ALA A 38 1.86 -4.92 -3.90
C ALA A 38 1.31 -3.82 -4.83
N LYS A 39 0.01 -3.55 -4.73
CA LYS A 39 -0.67 -2.44 -5.38
C LYS A 39 -1.21 -1.50 -4.30
N VAL A 40 -1.02 -0.20 -4.49
CA VAL A 40 -1.56 0.86 -3.61
C VAL A 40 -2.58 1.67 -4.38
N ASP A 41 -3.77 1.84 -3.82
CA ASP A 41 -4.85 2.64 -4.36
C ASP A 41 -5.26 3.70 -3.32
N PHE A 42 -5.22 4.98 -3.71
CA PHE A 42 -5.71 6.09 -2.91
C PHE A 42 -7.20 6.32 -3.21
N GLU A 43 -8.02 6.40 -2.17
CA GLU A 43 -9.46 6.58 -2.24
C GLU A 43 -9.83 8.03 -1.86
N GLY A 44 -10.74 8.63 -2.62
CA GLY A 44 -11.28 9.97 -2.34
C GLY A 44 -10.56 11.10 -3.09
N ASN A 45 -10.86 12.33 -2.67
CA ASN A 45 -10.31 13.54 -3.27
C ASN A 45 -9.15 14.06 -2.43
N PHE A 46 -8.11 14.56 -3.09
CA PHE A 46 -6.97 15.18 -2.39
C PHE A 46 -7.27 16.64 -2.04
N VAL A 47 -8.07 17.31 -2.87
CA VAL A 47 -8.55 18.68 -2.68
C VAL A 47 -9.97 18.74 -3.22
N GLU A 48 -10.89 19.28 -2.43
CA GLU A 48 -12.23 19.61 -2.89
C GLU A 48 -12.26 21.03 -3.48
N GLN A 49 -12.96 21.20 -4.59
CA GLN A 49 -13.21 22.52 -5.19
C GLN A 49 -14.67 22.90 -4.97
N ILE A 50 -14.87 23.92 -4.15
CA ILE A 50 -16.18 24.45 -3.82
C ILE A 50 -16.51 25.58 -4.79
N GLU A 51 -17.56 25.42 -5.59
CA GLU A 51 -17.99 26.44 -6.55
C GLU A 51 -18.53 27.69 -5.85
N THR A 52 -18.23 28.84 -6.42
CA THR A 52 -18.66 30.17 -5.97
C THR A 52 -19.17 30.97 -7.17
N GLY A 53 -19.88 32.07 -6.94
CA GLY A 53 -20.55 32.84 -8.00
C GLY A 53 -19.65 33.33 -9.15
N THR A 54 -18.32 33.37 -8.97
CA THR A 54 -17.36 33.76 -10.02
C THR A 54 -16.09 32.90 -10.07
N GLY A 55 -16.04 31.75 -9.37
CA GLY A 55 -14.82 30.94 -9.28
C GLY A 55 -14.96 29.71 -8.39
N ALA A 56 -13.84 29.15 -7.91
CA ALA A 56 -13.83 28.02 -6.98
C ALA A 56 -12.84 28.23 -5.82
N VAL A 57 -13.25 27.87 -4.61
CA VAL A 57 -12.40 27.82 -3.42
C VAL A 57 -11.82 26.41 -3.29
N ARG A 58 -10.53 26.29 -2.97
CA ARG A 58 -9.84 25.01 -2.78
C ARG A 58 -9.85 24.66 -1.29
N SER A 59 -10.40 23.50 -0.93
CA SER A 59 -10.38 22.93 0.42
C SER A 59 -9.55 21.64 0.40
N PRO A 60 -8.25 21.70 0.77
CA PRO A 60 -7.40 20.52 0.78
C PRO A 60 -7.80 19.57 1.93
N GLU A 61 -7.82 18.26 1.66
CA GLU A 61 -8.11 17.24 2.68
C GLU A 61 -6.85 16.92 3.50
N PRO A 62 -6.94 16.66 4.81
CA PRO A 62 -5.79 16.34 5.65
C PRO A 62 -5.25 14.91 5.42
N TYR A 63 -6.11 13.98 5.02
CA TYR A 63 -5.76 12.59 4.78
C TYR A 63 -6.67 11.96 3.72
N VAL A 64 -6.19 10.87 3.11
CA VAL A 64 -7.00 10.02 2.22
C VAL A 64 -6.96 8.57 2.69
N MET A 65 -8.08 7.87 2.50
CA MET A 65 -8.12 6.44 2.73
C MET A 65 -7.28 5.74 1.66
N THR A 66 -6.49 4.75 2.06
CA THR A 66 -5.60 4.03 1.15
C THR A 66 -5.80 2.54 1.33
N THR A 67 -5.99 1.84 0.22
CA THR A 67 -6.11 0.39 0.16
C THR A 67 -4.86 -0.20 -0.49
N VAL A 68 -4.26 -1.19 0.17
CA VAL A 68 -3.11 -1.94 -0.36
C VAL A 68 -3.52 -3.38 -0.59
N THR A 69 -3.30 -3.87 -1.81
CA THR A 69 -3.54 -5.27 -2.16
C THR A 69 -2.23 -5.96 -2.44
N ILE A 70 -1.97 -7.07 -1.75
CA ILE A 70 -0.73 -7.85 -1.87
C ILE A 70 -1.09 -9.30 -2.14
N GLY A 71 -0.46 -9.90 -3.15
CA GLY A 71 -0.50 -11.36 -3.34
C GLY A 71 0.62 -12.02 -2.56
N ILE A 72 0.32 -12.87 -1.59
CA ILE A 72 1.29 -13.64 -0.79
C ILE A 72 1.23 -15.11 -1.19
N LEU A 73 2.36 -15.82 -1.19
CA LEU A 73 2.39 -17.25 -1.51
C LEU A 73 1.88 -18.12 -0.35
N ARG A 74 0.83 -18.91 -0.59
CA ARG A 74 0.25 -19.86 0.37
C ARG A 74 1.22 -20.97 0.78
N SER A 75 2.18 -21.29 -0.08
CA SER A 75 3.21 -22.30 0.18
C SER A 75 4.25 -21.86 1.22
N GLN A 76 4.23 -20.59 1.64
CA GLN A 76 5.18 -20.02 2.58
C GLN A 76 4.55 -19.86 3.96
N ALA A 77 5.36 -20.01 5.02
CA ALA A 77 4.90 -19.87 6.41
C ALA A 77 4.29 -18.49 6.71
N LEU A 78 4.69 -17.46 5.96
CA LEU A 78 4.17 -16.10 6.09
C LEU A 78 2.65 -16.03 5.91
N ALA A 79 2.08 -16.80 4.98
CA ALA A 79 0.63 -16.82 4.79
C ALA A 79 -0.11 -17.32 6.04
N ALA A 80 0.44 -18.31 6.74
CA ALA A 80 -0.13 -18.80 8.00
C ALA A 80 -0.02 -17.77 9.14
N ASN A 81 1.08 -17.00 9.19
CA ASN A 81 1.24 -15.91 10.16
C ASN A 81 0.18 -14.83 9.97
N TRP A 82 -0.11 -14.44 8.73
CA TRP A 82 -1.20 -13.50 8.42
C TRP A 82 -2.57 -14.04 8.81
N VAL A 83 -2.79 -15.35 8.68
CA VAL A 83 -4.02 -16.00 9.15
C VAL A 83 -4.14 -15.97 10.68
N ALA A 84 -3.04 -16.21 11.39
CA ALA A 84 -3.01 -16.14 12.85
C ALA A 84 -3.23 -14.69 13.34
N GLN A 85 -2.67 -13.70 12.64
CA GLN A 85 -2.83 -12.30 12.98
C GLN A 85 -4.29 -11.87 12.92
N PHE A 86 -5.01 -12.08 11.81
CA PHE A 86 -6.40 -11.59 11.73
C PHE A 86 -7.32 -12.23 12.77
N LYS A 87 -7.01 -13.46 13.21
CA LYS A 87 -7.74 -14.16 14.29
C LYS A 87 -7.47 -13.57 15.67
N THR A 88 -6.30 -12.96 15.86
CA THR A 88 -5.86 -12.43 17.15
C THR A 88 -6.15 -10.94 17.25
N ASP A 89 -5.65 -10.17 16.29
CA ASP A 89 -5.86 -8.73 16.17
C ASP A 89 -5.67 -8.31 14.71
N SER A 90 -6.69 -7.68 14.14
CA SER A 90 -6.65 -7.19 12.76
C SER A 90 -6.09 -5.77 12.64
N TYR A 91 -5.78 -5.09 13.74
CA TYR A 91 -5.12 -3.79 13.76
C TYR A 91 -3.59 -3.94 13.67
N LEU A 92 -2.97 -3.19 12.77
CA LEU A 92 -1.52 -3.27 12.49
C LEU A 92 -0.78 -1.99 12.91
N GLY A 93 -1.49 -0.86 13.05
CA GLY A 93 -0.91 0.45 13.26
C GLY A 93 -0.29 1.00 11.98
N SER A 94 0.99 1.37 11.99
CA SER A 94 1.66 1.88 10.79
C SER A 94 2.16 0.76 9.88
N VAL A 95 2.06 0.93 8.56
CA VAL A 95 2.57 0.02 7.55
C VAL A 95 3.30 0.81 6.46
N ASN A 96 4.50 0.39 6.12
CA ASN A 96 5.34 1.04 5.12
C ASN A 96 5.42 0.18 3.85
N VAL A 97 5.06 0.77 2.71
CA VAL A 97 5.15 0.13 1.40
C VAL A 97 6.34 0.70 0.64
N HIS A 98 7.34 -0.15 0.41
CA HIS A 98 8.53 0.17 -0.36
C HIS A 98 8.28 -0.15 -1.84
N PRO A 99 8.46 0.82 -2.74
CA PRO A 99 8.28 0.61 -4.18
C PRO A 99 9.46 -0.15 -4.80
N ASP A 100 9.29 -0.56 -6.05
CA ASP A 100 10.29 -1.23 -6.87
C ASP A 100 11.38 -0.28 -7.43
N SER A 101 11.20 1.04 -7.28
CA SER A 101 12.14 2.08 -7.74
C SER A 101 12.73 2.87 -6.57
N SER A 102 14.03 3.21 -6.62
CA SER A 102 14.64 4.17 -5.67
C SER A 102 14.15 5.59 -5.85
N ALA A 103 13.65 5.92 -7.04
CA ALA A 103 13.22 7.28 -7.36
C ALA A 103 11.85 7.58 -6.77
N PHE A 104 11.05 6.54 -6.44
CA PHE A 104 9.74 6.71 -5.84
C PHE A 104 9.84 6.58 -4.31
N PRO A 105 9.21 7.47 -3.53
CA PRO A 105 9.29 7.44 -2.07
C PRO A 105 8.52 6.26 -1.47
N VAL A 106 8.86 5.94 -0.22
CA VAL A 106 8.10 4.97 0.59
C VAL A 106 6.75 5.58 0.95
N ILE A 107 5.69 4.79 0.81
CA ILE A 107 4.34 5.19 1.22
C ILE A 107 4.11 4.66 2.64
N SER A 108 3.92 5.56 3.59
CA SER A 108 3.61 5.23 4.98
C SER A 108 2.10 5.34 5.21
N ILE A 109 1.48 4.25 5.64
CA ILE A 109 0.04 4.16 5.88
C ILE A 109 -0.18 4.03 7.37
N ASN A 110 -1.05 4.88 7.90
CA ASN A 110 -1.36 4.99 9.31
C ASN A 110 -2.68 4.29 9.62
N ASP A 111 -2.83 3.85 10.87
CA ASP A 111 -4.03 3.14 11.37
C ASP A 111 -4.50 2.02 10.44
N THR A 112 -3.54 1.25 9.96
CA THR A 112 -3.76 0.18 9.00
C THR A 112 -4.42 -1.02 9.68
N VAL A 113 -5.43 -1.56 9.02
CA VAL A 113 -6.15 -2.77 9.41
C VAL A 113 -6.15 -3.81 8.29
N ILE A 114 -6.28 -5.07 8.67
CA ILE A 114 -6.57 -6.17 7.75
C ILE A 114 -8.05 -6.06 7.35
N ARG A 115 -8.31 -5.64 6.10
CA ARG A 115 -9.68 -5.50 5.58
C ARG A 115 -10.22 -6.82 5.07
N HIS A 116 -9.39 -7.57 4.36
CA HIS A 116 -9.79 -8.83 3.74
C HIS A 116 -8.57 -9.73 3.50
N LEU A 117 -8.77 -11.04 3.63
CA LEU A 117 -7.79 -12.05 3.24
C LEU A 117 -8.54 -13.16 2.51
N ASP A 118 -8.24 -13.34 1.23
CA ASP A 118 -8.78 -14.39 0.39
C ASP A 118 -7.69 -15.45 0.16
N PRO A 119 -7.82 -16.66 0.74
CA PRO A 119 -6.87 -17.72 0.50
C PRO A 119 -6.92 -18.24 -0.93
N GLY A 120 -7.99 -18.00 -1.70
CA GLY A 120 -8.23 -18.58 -3.02
C GLY A 120 -8.70 -20.04 -2.97
N ALA A 121 -8.80 -20.68 -4.12
CA ALA A 121 -9.19 -22.08 -4.23
C ALA A 121 -8.07 -23.02 -3.75
N PHE A 122 -8.44 -24.13 -3.10
CA PHE A 122 -7.53 -25.18 -2.63
C PHE A 122 -7.39 -26.32 -3.66
N ASP A 123 -7.26 -25.96 -4.93
CA ASP A 123 -7.20 -26.87 -6.08
C ASP A 123 -5.78 -27.10 -6.62
N GLY A 124 -4.79 -26.39 -6.06
CA GLY A 124 -3.40 -26.45 -6.52
C GLY A 124 -3.13 -25.65 -7.81
N ALA A 125 -4.12 -24.90 -8.32
CA ALA A 125 -3.97 -24.11 -9.54
C ALA A 125 -3.45 -22.69 -9.28
N ASP A 126 -3.84 -22.07 -8.16
CA ASP A 126 -3.38 -20.73 -7.74
C ASP A 126 -2.76 -20.78 -6.32
N PRO A 127 -1.45 -20.52 -6.18
CA PRO A 127 -0.80 -20.47 -4.88
C PRO A 127 -0.96 -19.11 -4.17
N VAL A 128 -1.63 -18.12 -4.75
CA VAL A 128 -1.69 -16.76 -4.21
C VAL A 128 -2.84 -16.60 -3.21
N VAL A 129 -2.49 -16.10 -2.03
CA VAL A 129 -3.41 -15.53 -1.03
C VAL A 129 -3.47 -14.04 -1.24
N ARG A 130 -4.66 -13.48 -1.47
CA ARG A 130 -4.86 -12.04 -1.68
C ARG A 130 -5.12 -11.39 -0.33
N LEU A 131 -4.16 -10.58 0.13
CA LEU A 131 -4.27 -9.76 1.33
C LEU A 131 -4.65 -8.33 0.94
N THR A 132 -5.68 -7.79 1.57
CA THR A 132 -6.09 -6.40 1.43
C THR A 132 -5.97 -5.68 2.77
N LEU A 133 -5.10 -4.68 2.81
CA LEU A 133 -4.91 -3.77 3.94
C LEU A 133 -5.61 -2.45 3.63
N ARG A 134 -6.10 -1.77 4.65
CA ARG A 134 -6.67 -0.42 4.52
C ARG A 134 -6.21 0.44 5.67
N GLY A 135 -5.86 1.69 5.40
CA GLY A 135 -5.52 2.68 6.40
C GLY A 135 -5.63 4.09 5.83
N THR A 136 -4.93 5.04 6.43
CA THR A 136 -4.93 6.45 6.02
C THR A 136 -3.53 6.90 5.64
N VAL A 137 -3.44 7.81 4.68
CA VAL A 137 -2.19 8.48 4.31
C VAL A 137 -2.42 9.98 4.47
N ASN A 138 -1.51 10.63 5.20
CA ASN A 138 -1.54 12.08 5.33
C ASN A 138 -1.12 12.71 4.00
N ILE A 139 -1.85 13.74 3.59
CA ILE A 139 -1.58 14.47 2.35
C ILE A 139 -1.62 15.98 2.66
N ASN A 140 -1.20 16.79 1.68
CA ASN A 140 -1.18 18.24 1.81
C ASN A 140 -0.36 18.72 3.02
N ASP A 141 0.88 18.26 3.17
CA ASP A 141 1.74 18.52 4.34
C ASP A 141 1.86 20.01 4.72
N ASN A 142 1.78 20.91 3.74
CA ASN A 142 1.80 22.36 3.97
C ASN A 142 0.62 22.89 4.80
N MET A 143 -0.48 22.12 4.96
CA MET A 143 -1.59 22.48 5.85
C MET A 143 -1.17 22.53 7.32
N TRP A 144 -0.13 21.78 7.70
CA TRP A 144 0.28 21.61 9.09
C TRP A 144 1.41 22.55 9.51
N SER A 145 2.04 23.23 8.55
CA SER A 145 3.01 24.28 8.81
C SER A 145 2.30 25.63 8.98
N PHE A 146 2.29 26.16 10.20
CA PHE A 146 1.80 27.52 10.51
C PHE A 146 2.93 28.55 10.56
#